data_AF-A0A258FUK7-F1
#
_entry.id   AF-A0A258FUK7-F1
#
_cell.length_a   1.000
_cell.length_b   1.000
_cell.length_c   1.000
_cell.angle_alpha   90.00
_cell.angle_beta   90.00
_cell.angle_gamma   90.00
#
_symmetry.space_group_name_H-M   'P 1'
#
loop_
_entity.id
_entity.type
_entity.pdbx_description
1 polymer ?
#
loop_
_entity_poly.entity_id
_entity_poly.type
_entity_poly.pdbx_seq_one_letter_code
_entity_poly.pdbx_strand_id
1 'polypeptide(L)'
;MADQSTGPKPKRLLDDLDDDTPPPAPIPQQSMADAASRFAGRPVPPSAPAPLQQPVATSELTIINRERNLLGRDHPFSVKLRLETRNAIKDTANRRNIPVAQVIEEAMAALFAKDN
;
A
#
# COMPACT_ATOMS: atom_id res chain seq x y z
N MET A 1 -29.37 29.08 29.14
CA MET A 1 -29.12 29.52 27.75
C MET A 1 -27.62 29.38 27.49
N ALA A 2 -27.29 28.53 26.51
CA ALA A 2 -26.02 28.31 25.79
C ALA A 2 -24.68 28.22 26.55
N ASP A 3 -24.18 26.97 26.66
CA ASP A 3 -22.80 26.58 26.90
C ASP A 3 -22.02 26.64 25.57
N GLN A 4 -20.97 27.47 25.48
CA GLN A 4 -20.10 27.56 24.30
C GLN A 4 -18.91 26.59 24.46
N SER A 5 -19.07 25.38 23.94
CA SER A 5 -17.95 24.44 23.79
C SER A 5 -17.19 24.76 22.49
N THR A 6 -16.17 25.61 22.58
CA THR A 6 -15.22 25.87 21.49
C THR A 6 -13.85 25.33 21.87
N GLY A 7 -13.71 24.01 21.86
CA GLY A 7 -12.40 23.36 21.93
C GLY A 7 -11.70 23.38 20.57
N PRO A 8 -10.35 23.47 20.52
CA PRO A 8 -9.60 23.44 19.26
C PRO A 8 -9.78 22.07 18.59
N LYS A 9 -10.43 22.05 17.42
CA LYS A 9 -10.61 20.84 16.62
C LYS A 9 -9.23 20.35 16.12
N PRO A 10 -8.92 19.04 16.24
CA PRO A 10 -7.69 18.51 15.67
C PRO A 10 -7.75 18.63 14.16
N LYS A 11 -6.82 19.39 13.57
CA LYS A 11 -6.69 19.53 12.11
C LYS A 11 -6.42 18.14 11.53
N ARG A 12 -7.34 17.63 10.70
CA ARG A 12 -7.11 16.41 9.93
C ARG A 12 -6.17 16.76 8.78
N LEU A 13 -5.10 15.99 8.62
CA LEU A 13 -4.06 16.16 7.59
C LEU A 13 -4.59 16.11 6.14
N LEU A 14 -5.88 15.80 5.95
CA LEU A 14 -6.52 15.58 4.65
C LEU A 14 -7.54 16.68 4.27
N ASP A 15 -7.75 17.68 5.12
CA ASP A 15 -8.72 18.77 4.88
C ASP A 15 -8.20 19.79 3.85
N ASP A 16 -6.91 19.75 3.51
CA ASP A 16 -6.26 20.60 2.51
C ASP A 16 -6.07 19.89 1.15
N LEU A 17 -6.62 18.68 0.96
CA LEU A 17 -6.65 17.98 -0.35
C LEU A 17 -7.98 18.25 -1.08
N ASP A 18 -8.41 19.51 -1.13
CA ASP A 18 -9.34 19.92 -2.16
C ASP A 18 -8.62 19.81 -3.52
N ASP A 19 -9.12 18.92 -4.36
CA ASP A 19 -8.68 18.59 -5.72
C ASP A 19 -9.00 19.73 -6.71
N ASP A 20 -8.80 20.99 -6.30
CA ASP A 20 -8.99 22.19 -7.14
C ASP A 20 -7.63 22.78 -7.54
N THR A 21 -6.66 21.89 -7.81
CA THR A 21 -5.38 22.32 -8.38
C THR A 21 -5.59 22.48 -9.89
N PRO A 22 -5.59 23.72 -10.44
CA PRO A 22 -5.69 23.89 -11.88
C PRO A 22 -4.50 23.19 -12.55
N PRO A 23 -4.69 22.60 -13.75
CA PRO A 23 -3.60 21.94 -14.46
C PRO A 23 -2.42 22.91 -14.61
N PRO A 24 -1.17 22.44 -14.42
CA PRO A 24 -0.01 23.31 -14.51
C PRO A 24 0.04 23.96 -15.89
N ALA A 25 0.16 25.29 -15.90
CA ALA A 25 0.26 26.05 -17.14
C ALA A 25 1.44 25.53 -17.98
N PRO A 26 1.32 25.48 -19.31
CA PRO A 26 2.40 25.04 -20.19
C PRO A 26 3.64 25.91 -19.96
N ILE A 27 4.75 25.25 -19.61
CA ILE A 27 6.02 25.90 -19.32
C ILE A 27 6.48 26.64 -20.59
N PRO A 28 6.72 27.97 -20.54
CA PRO A 28 7.23 28.72 -21.69
C PRO A 28 8.56 28.14 -22.15
N GLN A 29 8.69 27.80 -23.44
CA GLN A 29 9.88 27.15 -24.02
C GLN A 29 11.19 27.91 -23.77
N GLN A 30 11.12 29.22 -23.50
CA GLN A 30 12.27 30.04 -23.13
C GLN A 30 12.94 29.59 -21.81
N SER A 31 12.17 29.02 -20.87
CA SER A 31 12.69 28.48 -19.61
C SER A 31 13.57 27.23 -19.82
N MET A 32 13.31 26.45 -20.87
CA MET A 32 14.16 25.29 -21.22
C MET A 32 15.50 25.72 -21.82
N ALA A 33 15.53 26.80 -22.60
CA ALA A 33 16.75 27.34 -23.19
C ALA A 33 17.69 27.93 -22.11
N ASP A 34 17.13 28.59 -21.10
CA ASP A 34 17.88 29.10 -19.95
C ASP A 34 18.50 27.97 -19.09
N ALA A 35 17.75 26.88 -18.88
CA ALA A 35 18.25 25.69 -18.19
C ALA A 35 19.41 25.02 -18.95
N ALA A 36 19.35 24.99 -20.29
CA ALA A 36 20.40 24.44 -21.15
C ALA A 36 21.67 25.31 -21.13
N SER A 37 21.53 26.64 -21.15
CA SER A 37 22.68 27.57 -21.07
C SER A 37 23.46 27.46 -19.77
N ARG A 38 22.82 27.13 -18.65
CA ARG A 38 23.51 26.91 -17.36
C ARG A 38 24.41 25.68 -17.32
N PHE A 39 24.22 24.72 -18.23
CA PHE A 39 25.01 23.50 -18.33
C PHE A 39 26.11 23.54 -19.38
N ALA A 40 26.22 24.63 -20.16
CA ALA A 40 27.13 24.76 -21.31
C ALA A 40 28.64 24.72 -20.99
N GLY A 41 29.03 24.68 -19.71
CA GLY A 41 30.42 24.52 -19.26
C GLY A 41 30.70 23.23 -18.49
N ARG A 42 29.72 22.32 -18.34
CA ARG A 42 29.93 21.05 -17.64
C ARG A 42 30.37 20.00 -18.66
N PRO A 43 31.49 19.29 -18.44
CA PRO A 43 31.87 18.20 -19.32
C PRO A 43 30.72 17.19 -19.37
N VAL A 44 30.22 16.97 -20.58
CA VAL A 44 29.17 15.98 -20.88
C VAL A 44 29.73 14.61 -20.49
N PRO A 45 29.15 13.89 -19.51
CA PRO A 45 29.53 12.51 -19.28
C PRO A 45 29.29 11.73 -20.58
N PRO A 46 30.13 10.76 -20.94
CA PRO A 46 29.97 10.01 -22.18
C PRO A 46 28.52 9.53 -22.25
N SER A 47 27.82 9.99 -23.30
CA SER A 47 26.45 9.59 -23.59
C SER A 47 26.44 8.08 -23.68
N ALA A 48 25.91 7.41 -22.66
CA ALA A 48 25.65 5.99 -22.75
C ALA A 48 24.80 5.79 -24.00
N PRO A 49 25.11 4.80 -24.86
CA PRO A 49 24.28 4.55 -26.03
C PRO A 49 22.83 4.47 -25.56
N ALA A 50 21.95 5.17 -26.27
CA ALA A 50 20.51 5.14 -26.04
C ALA A 50 20.12 3.69 -25.69
N PRO A 51 19.29 3.45 -24.65
CA PRO A 51 18.78 2.10 -24.47
C PRO A 51 18.00 1.79 -25.74
N LEU A 52 18.63 1.04 -26.64
CA LEU A 52 17.91 0.23 -27.61
C LEU A 52 16.83 -0.43 -26.77
N GLN A 53 15.57 -0.27 -27.19
CA GLN A 53 14.47 -1.08 -26.70
C GLN A 53 14.81 -2.54 -27.05
N GLN A 54 15.68 -3.12 -26.24
CA GLN A 54 15.93 -4.53 -26.19
C GLN A 54 14.69 -5.07 -25.50
N PRO A 55 13.90 -5.98 -26.12
CA PRO A 55 12.99 -6.78 -25.33
C PRO A 55 13.89 -7.56 -24.37
N VAL A 56 13.91 -7.13 -23.10
CA VAL A 56 14.59 -7.86 -22.03
C VAL A 56 13.80 -9.15 -21.79
N ALA A 57 14.08 -10.13 -22.64
CA ALA A 57 13.93 -11.52 -22.30
C ALA A 57 15.04 -11.85 -21.30
N THR A 58 14.79 -11.62 -20.01
CA THR A 58 15.59 -12.26 -18.98
C THR A 58 14.82 -12.42 -17.69
N SER A 59 14.63 -13.69 -17.39
CA SER A 59 14.19 -14.27 -16.14
C SER A 59 12.76 -13.91 -15.78
N GLU A 60 11.89 -14.87 -16.04
CA GLU A 60 10.69 -15.09 -15.24
C GLU A 60 11.10 -15.11 -13.75
N LEU A 61 11.20 -13.93 -13.14
CA LEU A 61 10.68 -13.78 -11.79
C LEU A 61 9.23 -14.14 -11.96
N THR A 62 8.92 -15.43 -11.79
CA THR A 62 7.58 -15.87 -11.48
C THR A 62 7.22 -15.04 -10.25
N ILE A 63 6.55 -13.92 -10.49
CA ILE A 63 5.77 -13.27 -9.46
C ILE A 63 4.77 -14.37 -9.13
N ILE A 64 5.07 -15.13 -8.08
CA ILE A 64 4.13 -16.04 -7.47
C ILE A 64 3.08 -15.08 -6.91
N ASN A 65 2.16 -14.68 -7.79
CA ASN A 65 0.92 -14.05 -7.42
C ASN A 65 0.30 -15.07 -6.49
N ARG A 66 0.41 -14.84 -5.18
CA ARG A 66 -0.35 -15.61 -4.20
C ARG A 66 -1.78 -15.53 -4.69
N GLU A 67 -2.32 -16.67 -5.12
CA GLU A 67 -3.73 -16.75 -5.43
C GLU A 67 -4.47 -16.18 -4.23
N ARG A 68 -5.25 -15.13 -4.47
CA ARG A 68 -6.01 -14.49 -3.41
C ARG A 68 -7.10 -15.49 -3.03
N ASN A 69 -6.80 -16.30 -2.02
CA ASN A 69 -7.77 -17.22 -1.46
C ASN A 69 -8.88 -16.38 -0.83
N LEU A 70 -10.10 -16.48 -1.39
CA LEU A 70 -11.27 -15.70 -0.98
C LEU A 70 -11.88 -16.19 0.35
N LEU A 71 -11.28 -17.21 0.97
CA LEU A 71 -11.75 -17.80 2.21
C LEU A 71 -11.89 -16.75 3.33
N GLY A 72 -13.04 -16.75 4.00
CA GLY A 72 -13.32 -15.88 5.15
C GLY A 72 -13.93 -14.51 4.83
N ARG A 73 -14.44 -14.25 3.61
CA ARG A 73 -15.13 -12.99 3.25
C ARG A 73 -16.67 -13.07 3.24
N ASP A 74 -17.25 -14.25 3.42
CA ASP A 74 -18.70 -14.44 3.27
C ASP A 74 -19.50 -13.83 4.44
N HIS A 75 -18.94 -13.89 5.65
CA HIS A 75 -19.58 -13.41 6.88
C HIS A 75 -18.59 -12.62 7.75
N PRO A 76 -18.48 -11.29 7.58
CA PRO A 76 -17.61 -10.48 8.43
C PRO A 76 -18.18 -10.39 9.84
N PHE A 77 -17.37 -10.77 10.84
CA PHE A 77 -17.71 -10.60 12.26
C PHE A 77 -16.52 -10.04 13.02
N SER A 78 -16.79 -9.19 14.02
CA SER A 78 -15.77 -8.55 14.84
C SER A 78 -15.82 -9.08 16.27
N VAL A 79 -14.67 -9.50 16.80
CA VAL A 79 -14.56 -10.02 18.18
C VAL A 79 -13.38 -9.36 18.88
N LYS A 80 -13.54 -9.06 20.17
CA LYS A 80 -12.45 -8.63 21.03
C LYS A 80 -11.73 -9.84 21.60
N LEU A 81 -10.46 -9.99 21.26
CA LEU A 81 -9.60 -11.06 21.78
C LEU A 81 -8.56 -10.47 22.74
N ARG A 82 -8.08 -11.30 23.68
CA ARG A 82 -6.88 -10.96 24.46
C ARG A 82 -5.67 -10.84 23.51
N LEU A 83 -4.71 -10.00 23.90
CA LEU A 83 -3.50 -9.76 23.12
C LEU A 83 -2.74 -11.05 22.81
N GLU A 84 -2.57 -11.89 23.83
CA GLU A 84 -1.87 -13.18 23.72
C GLU A 84 -2.53 -14.09 22.68
N THR A 85 -3.86 -14.25 22.75
CA THR A 85 -4.63 -15.06 21.80
C THR A 85 -4.52 -14.53 20.38
N ARG A 86 -4.64 -13.21 20.20
CA ARG A 86 -4.50 -12.58 18.89
C ARG A 86 -3.13 -12.83 18.27
N ASN A 87 -2.07 -12.76 19.08
CA ASN A 87 -0.70 -13.01 18.61
C ASN A 87 -0.52 -14.49 18.25
N ALA A 88 -1.00 -15.42 19.08
CA ALA A 88 -0.94 -16.86 18.79
C ALA A 88 -1.63 -17.23 17.47
N ILE A 89 -2.77 -16.63 17.16
CA ILE A 89 -3.47 -16.82 15.87
C ILE A 89 -2.60 -16.32 14.70
N LYS A 90 -2.03 -15.12 14.82
CA LYS A 90 -1.16 -14.54 13.79
C LYS A 90 0.11 -15.37 13.57
N ASP A 91 0.75 -15.81 14.64
CA ASP A 91 1.97 -16.62 14.56
C ASP A 91 1.69 -17.97 13.91
N THR A 92 0.52 -18.55 14.19
CA THR A 92 0.09 -19.81 13.56
C THR A 92 -0.21 -19.62 12.07
N ALA A 93 -0.90 -18.54 11.71
CA ALA A 93 -1.15 -18.19 10.31
C ALA A 93 0.17 -18.01 9.54
N ASN A 94 1.13 -17.29 10.13
CA ASN A 94 2.44 -17.05 9.53
C ASN A 94 3.24 -18.35 9.36
N ARG A 95 3.33 -19.18 10.40
CA ARG A 95 4.06 -20.47 10.36
C ARG A 95 3.53 -21.43 9.32
N ARG A 96 2.19 -21.50 9.17
CA ARG A 96 1.52 -22.41 8.23
C ARG A 96 1.32 -21.80 6.84
N ASN A 97 1.67 -20.52 6.67
CA ASN A 97 1.43 -19.74 5.46
C ASN A 97 -0.04 -19.75 4.98
N ILE A 98 -0.99 -19.68 5.92
CA ILE A 98 -2.43 -19.67 5.64
C ILE A 98 -3.09 -18.37 6.12
N PRO A 99 -4.26 -17.98 5.61
CA PRO A 99 -5.01 -16.83 6.09
C PRO A 99 -5.42 -16.98 7.56
N VAL A 100 -5.50 -15.85 8.28
CA VAL A 100 -5.99 -15.81 9.66
C VAL A 100 -7.41 -16.39 9.78
N ALA A 101 -8.28 -16.11 8.79
CA ALA A 101 -9.64 -16.64 8.75
C ALA A 101 -9.64 -18.18 8.77
N GLN A 102 -8.79 -18.81 7.96
CA GLN A 102 -8.67 -20.27 7.90
C GLN A 102 -8.23 -20.86 9.25
N VAL A 103 -7.29 -20.22 9.94
CA VAL A 103 -6.86 -20.67 11.29
C VAL A 103 -8.05 -20.67 12.25
N ILE A 104 -8.91 -19.66 12.18
CA ILE A 104 -10.08 -19.53 13.06
C ILE A 104 -11.12 -20.59 12.71
N GLU A 105 -11.40 -20.82 11.42
CA GLU A 105 -12.32 -21.86 10.96
C GLU A 105 -11.90 -23.26 11.41
N GLU A 106 -10.62 -23.61 11.24
CA GLU A 106 -10.08 -24.90 11.70
C GLU A 106 -10.17 -25.04 13.24
N ALA A 107 -9.87 -23.97 13.98
CA ALA A 107 -9.96 -23.98 15.44
C ALA A 107 -11.41 -24.15 15.93
N MET A 108 -12.37 -23.49 15.30
CA MET A 108 -13.80 -23.64 15.60
C MET A 108 -14.30 -25.05 15.25
N ALA A 109 -13.91 -25.58 14.10
CA ALA A 109 -14.25 -26.94 13.69
C ALA A 109 -13.73 -27.98 14.71
N ALA A 110 -12.48 -27.82 15.18
CA ALA A 110 -11.90 -28.68 16.21
C ALA A 110 -12.61 -28.56 17.56
N LEU A 111 -13.09 -27.36 17.92
CA LEU A 111 -13.88 -27.15 19.13
C LEU A 111 -15.23 -27.89 19.04
N PHE A 112 -15.97 -27.71 17.95
CA PHE A 112 -17.26 -28.38 17.76
C PHE A 112 -17.15 -29.90 17.65
N ALA A 113 -16.05 -30.42 17.08
CA ALA A 113 -15.80 -31.85 17.00
C ALA A 113 -15.48 -32.50 18.36
N LYS A 114 -15.04 -31.70 19.35
CA LYS A 114 -14.72 -32.18 20.69
C LYS A 114 -15.94 -32.22 21.62
N ASP A 115 -16.94 -31.39 21.35
CA ASP A 115 -18.15 -31.26 22.16
C ASP A 115 -19.25 -32.27 21.75
N ASN A 116 -19.01 -33.07 20.71
CA ASN A 116 -19.82 -34.20 20.25
C ASN A 116 -19.16 -35.54 20.63
#